data_AF-A0A947Z9H4-F1
#
_entry.id   AF-A0A947Z9H4-F1
#
_cell.length_a   1.000
_cell.length_b   1.000
_cell.length_c   1.000
_cell.angle_alpha   90.00
_cell.angle_beta   90.00
_cell.angle_gamma   90.00
#
_symmetry.space_group_name_H-M   'P 1'
#
loop_
_entity.id
_entity.type
_entity.pdbx_description
1 polymer ?
#
loop_
_entity_poly.entity_id
_entity_poly.type
_entity_poly.pdbx_seq_one_letter_code
_entity_poly.pdbx_strand_id
1 'polypeptide(L)'
;MRLLPWMKKIAIGCITAGSTLLIAACYGVYDESYRIRGTVRLNGDGVEGIQVCAESDGYTACAVTDYTGYFSMDTTNRSYYDNGFSICVEDVDGDLNGRIRNECLQIPAGEDDPLNVDFTVHEE
;
A
#
# COMPACT_ATOMS: atom_id res chain seq x y z
N MET A 1 30.73 -28.19 -43.09
CA MET A 1 30.64 -26.71 -43.21
C MET A 1 31.11 -26.08 -41.91
N ARG A 2 32.15 -25.25 -41.93
CA ARG A 2 32.63 -24.47 -40.77
C ARG A 2 31.95 -23.10 -40.80
N LEU A 3 31.15 -22.79 -39.78
CA LEU A 3 30.47 -21.49 -39.65
C LEU A 3 31.48 -20.38 -39.31
N LEU A 4 31.33 -19.23 -39.97
CA LEU A 4 32.21 -18.06 -39.81
C LEU A 4 32.10 -17.46 -38.39
N PRO A 5 33.24 -17.00 -37.81
CA PRO A 5 33.34 -16.58 -36.40
C PRO A 5 32.50 -15.35 -36.02
N TRP A 6 32.08 -14.54 -37.00
CA TRP A 6 31.11 -13.45 -36.81
C TRP A 6 29.78 -13.96 -36.29
N MET A 7 29.24 -15.05 -36.88
CA MET A 7 27.88 -15.52 -36.61
C MET A 7 27.69 -16.05 -35.18
N LYS A 8 28.79 -16.41 -34.49
CA LYS A 8 28.75 -16.86 -33.09
C LYS A 8 28.42 -15.72 -32.11
N LYS A 9 28.74 -14.47 -32.43
CA LYS A 9 28.56 -13.33 -31.52
C LYS A 9 27.11 -12.85 -31.44
N ILE A 10 26.32 -13.05 -32.50
CA ILE A 10 24.92 -12.62 -32.57
C ILE A 10 24.01 -13.59 -31.80
N ALA A 11 24.29 -14.89 -31.88
CA ALA A 11 23.47 -15.92 -31.24
C ALA A 11 23.45 -15.84 -29.69
N ILE A 12 24.49 -15.26 -29.07
CA ILE A 12 24.58 -15.15 -27.61
C ILE A 12 23.79 -13.95 -27.07
N GLY A 13 23.67 -12.85 -27.83
CA GLY A 13 22.97 -11.63 -27.39
C GLY A 13 21.45 -11.76 -27.33
N CYS A 14 20.84 -12.63 -28.15
CA CYS A 14 19.39 -12.83 -28.16
C CYS A 14 18.88 -13.71 -27.01
N ILE A 15 19.73 -14.57 -26.43
CA ILE A 15 19.31 -15.51 -25.39
C ILE A 15 19.11 -14.77 -24.06
N THR A 16 19.96 -13.80 -23.73
CA THR A 16 19.86 -13.07 -22.45
C THR A 16 18.66 -12.11 -22.38
N ALA A 17 18.32 -11.43 -23.48
CA ALA A 17 17.13 -10.56 -23.53
C ALA A 17 15.81 -11.35 -23.61
N GLY A 18 15.83 -12.54 -24.23
CA GLY A 18 14.64 -13.41 -24.32
C GLY A 18 14.24 -14.04 -22.98
N SER A 19 15.22 -14.39 -22.13
CA SER A 19 14.96 -15.04 -20.85
C SER A 19 14.22 -14.15 -19.84
N THR A 20 14.59 -12.86 -19.73
CA THR A 20 13.90 -11.94 -18.81
C THR A 20 12.47 -11.64 -19.28
N LEU A 21 12.26 -11.58 -20.59
CA LEU A 21 10.95 -11.31 -21.19
C LEU A 21 10.01 -12.52 -21.06
N LEU A 22 10.53 -13.75 -21.18
CA LEU A 22 9.77 -14.97 -20.92
C LEU A 22 9.35 -15.11 -19.45
N ILE A 23 10.22 -14.76 -18.50
CA ILE A 23 9.86 -14.80 -17.07
C ILE A 23 8.77 -13.75 -16.79
N ALA A 24 8.90 -12.52 -17.29
CA ALA A 24 7.88 -11.49 -17.13
C ALA A 24 6.56 -11.85 -17.82
N ALA A 25 6.59 -12.52 -18.97
CA ALA A 25 5.38 -12.96 -19.67
C ALA A 25 4.69 -14.15 -18.98
N CYS A 26 5.45 -15.05 -18.36
CA CYS A 26 4.91 -16.22 -17.65
C CYS A 26 4.41 -15.87 -16.23
N TYR A 27 5.04 -14.90 -15.56
CA TYR A 27 4.81 -14.62 -14.13
C TYR A 27 4.33 -13.19 -13.83
N GLY A 28 4.27 -12.32 -14.85
CA GLY A 28 3.96 -10.91 -14.67
C GLY A 28 5.17 -10.09 -14.22
N VAL A 29 5.00 -8.76 -14.22
CA VAL A 29 5.92 -7.86 -13.52
C VAL A 29 5.63 -8.01 -12.02
N TYR A 30 6.66 -8.26 -11.22
CA TYR A 30 6.53 -8.24 -9.77
C TYR A 30 6.29 -6.79 -9.34
N ASP A 31 5.06 -6.48 -8.95
CA ASP A 31 4.72 -5.21 -8.33
C ASP A 31 4.64 -5.45 -6.82
N GLU A 32 5.56 -4.84 -6.07
CA GLU A 32 5.61 -4.97 -4.62
C GLU A 32 4.51 -4.06 -4.05
N SER A 33 3.34 -4.64 -3.79
CA SER A 33 2.23 -3.93 -3.15
C SER A 33 2.30 -4.14 -1.64
N TYR A 34 2.31 -3.05 -0.90
CA TYR A 34 2.23 -3.05 0.55
C TYR A 34 0.82 -2.78 1.02
N ARG A 35 0.41 -3.44 2.10
CA ARG A 35 -0.96 -3.35 2.61
C ARG A 35 -1.00 -2.76 4.01
N ILE A 36 -1.76 -1.69 4.15
CA ILE A 36 -2.11 -1.10 5.45
C ILE A 36 -3.60 -1.37 5.69
N ARG A 37 -3.92 -1.93 6.86
CA ARG A 37 -5.30 -2.23 7.23
C ARG A 37 -5.53 -2.07 8.72
N GLY A 38 -6.78 -2.09 9.14
CA GLY A 38 -7.13 -2.12 10.55
C GLY A 38 -8.56 -1.69 10.78
N THR A 39 -8.85 -1.22 11.98
CA THR A 39 -10.19 -0.85 12.41
C THR A 39 -10.22 0.50 13.10
N VAL A 40 -11.30 1.27 12.87
CA VAL A 40 -11.62 2.49 13.61
C VAL A 40 -12.79 2.19 14.53
N ARG A 41 -12.61 2.44 15.83
CA ARG A 41 -13.64 2.19 16.85
C ARG A 41 -13.97 3.41 17.67
N LEU A 42 -15.26 3.60 17.94
CA LEU A 42 -15.79 4.56 18.91
C LEU A 42 -16.52 3.77 20.00
N ASN A 43 -16.14 3.96 21.27
CA ASN A 43 -16.74 3.26 22.41
C ASN A 43 -16.75 1.71 22.31
N GLY A 44 -15.86 1.14 21.49
CA GLY A 44 -15.75 -0.31 21.24
C GLY A 44 -16.49 -0.79 19.99
N ASP A 45 -17.34 0.03 19.38
CA ASP A 45 -18.08 -0.26 18.15
C ASP A 45 -17.32 0.27 16.92
N GLY A 46 -17.41 -0.45 15.80
CA GLY A 46 -16.82 -0.02 14.53
C GLY A 46 -17.57 1.18 13.94
N VAL A 47 -16.84 2.14 13.37
CA VAL A 47 -17.42 3.36 12.80
C VAL A 47 -17.34 3.32 11.28
N GLU A 48 -18.49 3.37 10.60
CA GLU A 48 -18.59 3.45 9.14
C GLU A 48 -18.30 4.87 8.64
N GLY A 49 -17.80 4.99 7.41
CA GLY A 49 -17.73 6.28 6.72
C GLY A 49 -16.55 7.17 7.10
N ILE A 50 -15.64 6.69 7.95
CA ILE A 50 -14.43 7.41 8.35
C ILE A 50 -13.37 7.29 7.26
N GLN A 51 -12.80 8.41 6.83
CA GLN A 51 -11.67 8.43 5.91
C GLN A 51 -10.37 8.19 6.68
N VAL A 52 -9.61 7.20 6.24
CA VAL A 52 -8.28 6.90 6.75
C VAL A 52 -7.28 7.18 5.65
N CYS A 53 -6.39 8.14 5.84
CA CYS A 53 -5.37 8.53 4.86
C CYS A 53 -3.97 8.37 5.44
N ALA A 54 -3.12 7.65 4.71
CA ALA A 54 -1.71 7.51 5.00
C ALA A 54 -0.88 8.39 4.04
N GLU A 55 0.02 9.20 4.58
CA GLU A 55 0.87 10.15 3.85
C GLU A 55 2.36 9.92 4.12
N SER A 56 3.14 9.79 3.04
CA SER A 56 4.61 9.65 3.09
C SER A 56 5.21 10.37 1.88
N ASP A 57 6.16 11.28 2.10
CA ASP A 57 6.90 12.00 1.04
C ASP A 57 6.03 12.61 -0.08
N GLY A 58 4.83 13.11 0.25
CA GLY A 58 3.89 13.69 -0.73
C GLY A 58 3.07 12.66 -1.52
N TYR A 59 3.16 11.38 -1.16
CA TYR A 59 2.24 10.34 -1.61
C TYR A 59 1.14 10.15 -0.58
N THR A 60 -0.08 9.93 -1.07
CA THR A 60 -1.26 9.73 -0.23
C THR A 60 -2.00 8.48 -0.69
N ALA A 61 -2.36 7.62 0.26
CA ALA A 61 -3.25 6.49 0.06
C ALA A 61 -4.39 6.62 1.06
N CYS A 62 -5.64 6.52 0.60
CA CYS A 62 -6.81 6.66 1.46
C CYS A 62 -7.77 5.48 1.29
N ALA A 63 -8.46 5.13 2.37
CA ALA A 63 -9.59 4.22 2.38
C ALA A 63 -10.71 4.81 3.23
N VAL A 64 -11.94 4.32 3.04
CA VAL A 64 -13.09 4.63 3.89
C VAL A 64 -13.47 3.37 4.64
N THR A 65 -13.82 3.49 5.92
CA THR A 65 -14.22 2.36 6.74
C THR A 65 -15.58 1.79 6.32
N ASP A 66 -15.70 0.47 6.36
CA ASP A 66 -16.99 -0.22 6.17
C ASP A 66 -17.84 -0.21 7.46
N TYR A 67 -19.02 -0.83 7.40
CA TYR A 67 -19.97 -0.92 8.53
C TYR A 67 -19.40 -1.59 9.80
N THR A 68 -18.25 -2.28 9.72
CA THR A 68 -17.55 -2.86 10.87
C THR A 68 -16.42 -1.97 11.40
N GLY A 69 -16.22 -0.80 10.79
CA GLY A 69 -15.09 0.08 11.05
C GLY A 69 -13.80 -0.37 10.36
N TYR A 70 -13.84 -1.40 9.51
CA TYR A 70 -12.64 -1.94 8.86
C TYR A 70 -12.23 -1.10 7.66
N PHE A 71 -10.93 -0.87 7.52
CA PHE A 71 -10.33 -0.26 6.34
C PHE A 71 -9.15 -1.10 5.82
N SER A 72 -8.89 -0.99 4.52
CA SER A 72 -7.72 -1.57 3.87
C SER A 72 -7.32 -0.70 2.70
N MET A 73 -6.04 -0.39 2.60
CA MET A 73 -5.45 0.33 1.48
C MET A 73 -4.18 -0.38 1.03
N ASP A 74 -3.98 -0.42 -0.29
CA ASP A 74 -2.77 -0.95 -0.91
C ASP A 74 -1.97 0.23 -1.48
N THR A 75 -0.65 0.21 -1.28
CA THR A 75 0.29 1.17 -1.86
C THR A 75 1.44 0.43 -2.52
N THR A 76 1.83 0.84 -3.72
CA THR A 76 3.05 0.33 -4.38
C THR A 76 4.27 1.19 -4.06
N ASN A 77 4.09 2.23 -3.22
CA ASN A 77 5.16 3.15 -2.90
C ASN A 77 5.95 2.68 -1.68
N ARG A 78 7.25 2.49 -1.88
CA ARG A 78 8.16 2.03 -0.84
C ARG A 78 8.52 3.08 0.23
N SER A 79 8.26 4.37 -0.03
CA SER A 79 8.47 5.45 0.97
C SER A 79 7.77 5.19 2.30
N TYR A 80 6.60 4.54 2.28
CA TYR A 80 5.87 4.15 3.50
C TYR A 80 6.69 3.22 4.42
N TYR A 81 7.58 2.39 3.86
CA TYR A 81 8.44 1.49 4.63
C TYR A 81 9.80 2.10 4.90
N ASP A 82 10.37 2.81 3.93
CA ASP A 82 11.74 3.28 4.01
C ASP A 82 11.87 4.53 4.91
N ASN A 83 10.86 5.41 4.91
CA ASN A 83 10.92 6.70 5.60
C ASN A 83 9.90 6.82 6.75
N GLY A 84 8.96 5.87 6.85
CA GLY A 84 7.79 6.00 7.70
C GLY A 84 6.75 6.95 7.11
N PHE A 85 5.64 7.11 7.81
CA PHE A 85 4.48 7.84 7.32
C PHE A 85 3.56 8.28 8.45
N SER A 86 2.70 9.26 8.19
CA SER A 86 1.59 9.60 9.07
C SER A 86 0.30 8.96 8.56
N ILE A 87 -0.51 8.41 9.44
CA ILE A 87 -1.84 7.90 9.12
C ILE A 87 -2.88 8.62 9.98
N CYS A 88 -3.84 9.26 9.34
CA CYS A 88 -4.87 10.06 9.99
C CYS A 88 -6.25 9.47 9.73
N VAL A 89 -7.12 9.57 10.73
CA VAL A 89 -8.56 9.33 10.63
C VAL A 89 -9.27 10.67 10.62
N GLU A 90 -10.15 10.86 9.65
CA GLU A 90 -10.93 12.08 9.46
C GLU A 90 -12.40 11.75 9.26
N ASP A 91 -13.24 12.50 9.95
CA ASP A 91 -14.68 12.49 9.71
C ASP A 91 -14.99 13.25 8.41
N VAL A 92 -15.39 12.50 7.38
CA VAL A 92 -15.77 13.06 6.07
C VAL A 92 -17.27 12.99 5.80
N ASP A 93 -18.03 12.28 6.64
CA ASP A 93 -19.48 12.14 6.50
C ASP A 93 -20.27 13.07 7.44
N GLY A 94 -19.59 13.70 8.39
CA GLY A 94 -20.15 14.66 9.33
C GLY A 94 -20.95 13.97 10.42
N ASP A 95 -22.14 14.47 10.73
CA ASP A 95 -22.92 13.94 11.85
C ASP A 95 -23.66 12.62 11.51
N LEU A 96 -23.43 12.04 10.32
CA LEU A 96 -24.18 10.87 9.84
C LEU A 96 -23.89 9.61 10.65
N ASN A 97 -22.63 9.39 11.04
CA ASN A 97 -22.19 8.23 11.83
C ASN A 97 -21.58 8.60 13.19
N GLY A 98 -21.88 9.82 13.66
CA GLY A 98 -21.31 10.39 14.87
C GLY A 98 -20.09 11.24 14.57
N ARG A 99 -20.00 12.38 15.24
CA ARG A 99 -18.92 13.34 15.02
C ARG A 99 -17.66 12.91 15.75
N ILE A 100 -16.66 12.46 15.00
CA ILE A 100 -15.40 12.01 15.59
C ILE A 100 -14.32 13.08 15.53
N ARG A 101 -13.45 13.09 16.54
CA ARG A 101 -12.26 13.93 16.52
C ARG A 101 -11.21 13.35 15.58
N ASN A 102 -10.64 14.18 14.71
CA ASN A 102 -9.52 13.79 13.86
C ASN A 102 -8.31 13.39 14.70
N GLU A 103 -7.72 12.24 14.38
CA GLU A 103 -6.54 11.71 15.06
C GLU A 103 -5.51 11.23 14.04
N CYS A 104 -4.23 11.44 14.34
CA CYS A 104 -3.13 11.03 13.48
C CYS A 104 -2.09 10.23 14.29
N LEU A 105 -1.57 9.17 13.69
CA LEU A 105 -0.49 8.36 14.21
C LEU A 105 0.73 8.48 13.29
N GLN A 106 1.91 8.62 13.90
CA GLN A 106 3.16 8.55 13.17
C GLN A 106 3.68 7.11 13.22
N ILE A 107 3.84 6.50 12.06
CA ILE A 107 4.41 5.16 11.89
C ILE A 107 5.88 5.31 11.49
N PRO A 108 6.83 4.70 12.22
CA PRO A 108 8.25 4.76 11.87
C PRO A 108 8.56 3.90 10.63
N ALA A 109 9.77 4.08 10.09
CA ALA A 109 10.27 3.23 9.02
C ALA A 109 10.54 1.79 9.50
N GLY A 110 10.45 0.83 8.58
CA GLY A 110 10.83 -0.57 8.80
C GLY A 110 9.76 -1.46 9.43
N GLU A 111 8.50 -1.04 9.41
CA GLU A 111 7.38 -1.86 9.86
C GLU A 111 7.13 -3.08 8.95
N ASP A 112 6.47 -4.10 9.49
CA ASP A 112 6.12 -5.32 8.77
C ASP A 112 4.96 -5.13 7.77
N ASP A 113 4.96 -5.91 6.69
CA ASP A 113 3.85 -6.00 5.72
C ASP A 113 3.11 -7.35 5.88
N PRO A 114 1.76 -7.37 6.04
CA PRO A 114 0.86 -6.22 6.12
C PRO A 114 0.90 -5.51 7.48
N LEU A 115 0.89 -4.17 7.42
CA LEU A 115 0.79 -3.34 8.62
C LEU A 115 -0.65 -3.32 9.12
N ASN A 116 -0.84 -3.56 10.42
CA ASN A 116 -2.14 -3.46 11.09
C ASN A 116 -2.14 -2.23 12.02
N VAL A 117 -3.05 -1.29 11.79
CA VAL A 117 -3.19 -0.06 12.59
C VAL A 117 -4.63 0.09 13.03
N ASP A 118 -4.86 0.02 14.34
CA ASP A 118 -6.18 0.21 14.93
C ASP A 118 -6.29 1.57 15.62
N PHE A 119 -7.42 2.24 15.41
CA PHE A 119 -7.76 3.52 16.03
C PHE A 119 -8.88 3.34 17.04
N THR A 120 -8.74 4.00 18.18
CA THR A 120 -9.85 4.24 19.12
C THR A 120 -10.09 5.74 19.14
N VAL A 121 -11.16 6.17 18.50
CA VAL A 121 -11.51 7.59 18.36
C VAL A 121 -12.49 8.01 19.44
N HIS A 122 -12.60 9.33 19.62
CA HIS A 122 -13.48 9.95 20.59
C HIS A 122 -14.44 10.93 19.90
N GLU A 123 -15.64 11.10 20.47
CA GLU A 123 -16.58 12.13 20.02
C GLU A 123 -16.01 13.55 20.23
N GLU A 124 -16.36 14.48 19.34
CA GLU A 124 -15.99 15.90 19.45
C GLU A 124 -16.77 16.67 20.53
#